data_AF-A0A4R4VD81-F1
#
_entry.id   AF-A0A4R4VD81-F1
#
_cell.length_a   1.000
_cell.length_b   1.000
_cell.length_c   1.000
_cell.angle_alpha   90.00
_cell.angle_beta   90.00
_cell.angle_gamma   90.00
#
_symmetry.space_group_name_H-M   'P 1'
#
loop_
_entity.id
_entity.type
_entity.pdbx_description
1 polymer ?
#
loop_
_entity_poly.entity_id
_entity_poly.type
_entity_poly.pdbx_seq_one_letter_code
_entity_poly.pdbx_strand_id
1 'polypeptide(L)'
;MRLRSALAAIAAVLLVLLVPPLISTSGDSSAEAQIRGLRVLVPNSPGGGYDITARTAVKAMEDAGLQSNTEVFNLPGAGGTVGLGRVVNERGNGKLAMSM
;
A
#
# COMPACT_ATOMS: atom_id res chain seq x y z
N MET A 1 19.63 51.26 -25.46
CA MET A 1 19.31 51.01 -24.03
C MET A 1 18.01 50.21 -23.84
N ARG A 2 16.90 50.59 -24.52
CA ARG A 2 15.58 49.93 -24.38
C ARG A 2 15.51 48.45 -24.80
N LEU A 3 16.32 48.03 -25.78
CA LEU A 3 16.37 46.65 -26.26
C LEU A 3 17.05 45.70 -25.25
N ARG A 4 18.07 46.19 -24.54
CA ARG A 4 18.79 45.41 -23.51
C ARG A 4 17.92 45.20 -22.27
N SER A 5 17.13 46.20 -21.89
CA SER A 5 16.15 46.09 -20.80
C SER A 5 14.97 45.18 -21.14
N ALA A 6 14.53 45.14 -22.40
CA ALA A 6 13.47 44.22 -22.85
C ALA A 6 13.93 42.76 -22.82
N LEU A 7 15.17 42.48 -23.26
CA LEU A 7 15.75 41.14 -23.17
C LEU A 7 15.90 40.66 -21.72
N ALA A 8 16.35 41.55 -20.83
CA ALA A 8 16.51 41.24 -19.41
C ALA A 8 15.17 40.93 -18.72
N ALA A 9 14.10 41.64 -19.07
CA ALA A 9 12.76 41.39 -18.56
C ALA A 9 12.22 40.02 -18.99
N ILE A 10 12.43 39.63 -20.25
CA ILE A 10 12.01 38.32 -20.78
C ILE A 10 12.77 37.19 -20.09
N ALA A 11 14.08 37.33 -19.89
CA ALA A 11 14.90 36.34 -19.19
C ALA A 11 14.48 36.15 -17.73
N ALA A 12 14.13 37.24 -17.04
CA ALA A 12 13.65 37.18 -15.65
C ALA A 12 12.28 36.47 -15.54
N VAL A 13 11.37 36.73 -16.49
CA VAL A 13 10.07 36.06 -16.55
C VAL A 13 10.22 34.56 -16.83
N LEU A 14 11.13 34.18 -17.74
CA LEU A 14 11.46 32.79 -18.02
C LEU A 14 12.04 32.07 -16.80
N LEU A 15 12.94 32.72 -16.05
CA LEU A 15 13.50 32.17 -14.81
C LEU A 15 12.44 31.97 -13.73
N VAL A 16 11.52 32.94 -13.54
CA VAL A 16 10.43 32.81 -12.55
C VAL A 16 9.44 31.71 -12.93
N LEU A 17 9.21 31.47 -14.22
CA LEU A 17 8.30 30.42 -14.69
C LEU A 17 8.91 29.01 -14.67
N LEU A 18 10.23 28.87 -14.86
CA LEU A 18 10.90 27.56 -14.93
C LEU A 18 11.46 27.05 -13.59
N VAL A 19 11.70 27.93 -12.61
CA VAL A 19 12.31 27.53 -11.33
C VAL A 19 11.33 26.76 -10.40
N PRO A 20 10.06 27.17 -10.20
CA PRO A 20 9.12 26.44 -9.34
C PRO A 20 8.86 24.96 -9.74
N PRO A 21 8.72 24.61 -11.03
CA PRO A 21 8.53 23.21 -11.43
C PRO A 21 9.81 22.36 -11.35
N LEU A 22 11.01 22.95 -11.31
CA LEU A 22 12.26 22.20 -11.14
C LEU A 22 12.56 21.80 -9.68
N ILE A 23 12.04 22.56 -8.71
CA ILE A 23 12.30 22.32 -7.28
C ILE A 23 11.27 21.35 -6.66
N SER A 24 10.10 21.17 -7.29
CA SER A 24 8.99 20.36 -6.77
C SER A 24 9.05 18.87 -7.14
N THR A 25 10.18 18.32 -7.59
CA THR A 25 10.33 16.88 -7.89
C THR A 25 10.63 16.04 -6.65
N SER A 26 9.79 16.17 -5.65
CA SER A 26 9.61 15.17 -4.62
C SER A 26 8.13 15.07 -4.38
N GLY A 27 7.43 14.57 -5.42
CA GLY A 27 6.15 13.93 -5.21
C GLY A 27 6.41 12.77 -4.28
N ASP A 28 6.20 13.01 -2.99
CA ASP A 28 6.20 12.00 -1.96
C ASP A 28 5.10 11.02 -2.33
N SER A 29 5.48 10.03 -3.13
CA SER A 29 4.61 8.95 -3.58
C SER A 29 4.55 7.94 -2.44
N SER A 30 4.20 8.41 -1.24
CA SER A 30 3.73 7.58 -0.14
C SER A 30 2.28 7.17 -0.42
N ALA A 31 1.99 6.76 -1.66
CA ALA A 31 1.00 5.71 -1.84
C ALA A 31 1.60 4.51 -1.12
N GLU A 32 1.29 4.37 0.17
CA GLU A 32 1.48 3.13 0.91
C GLU A 32 1.00 2.02 -0.02
N ALA A 33 1.94 1.19 -0.45
CA ALA A 33 1.74 0.35 -1.61
C ALA A 33 0.58 -0.61 -1.36
N GLN A 34 -0.60 -0.30 -1.93
CA GLN A 34 -1.74 -1.20 -1.92
C GLN A 34 -1.30 -2.54 -2.51
N ILE A 35 -1.21 -3.56 -1.66
CA ILE A 35 -0.86 -4.93 -2.04
C ILE A 35 -2.04 -5.51 -2.83
N ARG A 36 -1.98 -5.44 -4.15
CA ARG A 36 -3.04 -5.98 -5.02
C ARG A 36 -3.17 -7.50 -4.84
N GLY A 37 -4.36 -7.92 -4.40
CA GLY A 37 -4.70 -9.32 -4.17
C GLY A 37 -4.11 -9.88 -2.87
N LEU A 38 -4.08 -9.07 -1.81
CA LEU A 38 -3.75 -9.54 -0.47
C LEU A 38 -4.76 -10.60 0.00
N ARG A 39 -4.26 -11.65 0.64
CA ARG A 39 -5.04 -12.74 1.20
C ARG A 39 -4.59 -13.00 2.63
N VAL A 40 -5.55 -13.15 3.52
CA VAL A 40 -5.36 -13.45 4.94
C VAL A 40 -5.85 -14.85 5.20
N LEU A 41 -4.91 -15.74 5.54
CA LEU A 41 -5.17 -17.10 5.99
C LEU A 41 -5.48 -17.11 7.48
N VAL A 42 -6.55 -17.81 7.86
CA VAL A 42 -6.88 -18.03 9.27
C VAL A 42 -6.83 -19.54 9.56
N PRO A 43 -6.05 -19.99 10.56
CA PRO A 43 -5.82 -21.41 10.85
C PRO A 43 -6.95 -22.11 11.63
N ASN A 44 -8.09 -21.45 11.83
CA ASN A 44 -9.23 -21.96 12.55
C ASN A 44 -10.45 -22.12 11.63
N SER A 45 -11.51 -22.72 12.15
CA SER A 45 -12.80 -22.76 11.45
C SER A 45 -13.41 -21.35 11.35
N PRO A 46 -14.21 -21.08 10.28
CA PRO A 46 -14.96 -19.83 10.16
C PRO A 46 -15.77 -19.51 11.43
N GLY A 47 -15.80 -18.23 11.83
CA GLY A 47 -16.49 -17.77 13.04
C GLY A 47 -15.73 -18.00 14.35
N GLY A 48 -14.54 -18.61 14.34
CA GLY A 48 -13.66 -18.65 15.52
C GLY A 48 -13.03 -17.30 15.83
N GLY A 49 -12.45 -17.13 17.03
CA GLY A 49 -11.87 -15.85 17.47
C GLY A 49 -10.91 -15.21 16.46
N TYR A 50 -9.96 -15.98 15.92
CA TYR A 50 -9.02 -15.48 14.90
C TYR A 50 -9.69 -15.13 13.55
N ASP A 51 -10.82 -15.76 13.20
CA ASP A 51 -11.53 -15.43 11.96
C ASP A 51 -12.23 -14.09 12.09
N ILE A 52 -12.86 -13.86 13.24
CA ILE A 52 -13.48 -12.56 13.57
C ILE A 52 -12.41 -11.48 13.59
N THR A 53 -11.30 -11.70 14.30
CA THR A 53 -10.17 -10.74 14.36
C THR A 53 -9.66 -10.40 12.96
N ALA A 54 -9.43 -11.41 12.10
CA ALA A 54 -8.95 -11.20 10.74
C ALA A 54 -9.93 -10.38 9.88
N ARG A 55 -11.22 -10.72 9.93
CA ARG A 55 -12.26 -9.98 9.17
C ARG A 55 -12.42 -8.55 9.68
N THR A 56 -12.34 -8.33 10.99
CA THR A 56 -12.36 -6.98 11.58
C THR A 56 -11.14 -6.17 11.17
N ALA A 57 -9.94 -6.77 11.17
CA ALA A 57 -8.72 -6.10 10.73
C ALA A 57 -8.79 -5.71 9.25
N VAL A 58 -9.23 -6.62 8.38
CA VAL A 58 -9.44 -6.33 6.96
C VAL A 58 -10.45 -5.20 6.77
N LYS A 59 -11.58 -5.25 7.48
CA LYS A 59 -12.57 -4.18 7.42
C LYS A 59 -11.99 -2.83 7.84
N ALA A 60 -11.19 -2.79 8.90
CA ALA A 60 -10.52 -1.56 9.33
C ALA A 60 -9.52 -1.04 8.28
N MET A 61 -8.79 -1.92 7.60
CA MET A 61 -7.88 -1.54 6.51
C MET A 61 -8.64 -0.99 5.29
N GLU A 62 -9.80 -1.56 4.98
CA GLU A 62 -10.68 -1.09 3.90
C GLU A 62 -11.32 0.26 4.25
N ASP A 63 -11.86 0.40 5.46
CA ASP A 63 -12.46 1.65 5.94
C ASP A 63 -11.42 2.78 6.01
N ALA A 64 -10.15 2.47 6.28
CA ALA A 64 -9.02 3.42 6.26
C ALA A 64 -8.45 3.69 4.85
N GLY A 65 -8.95 3.03 3.81
CA GLY A 65 -8.47 3.18 2.42
C GLY A 65 -7.07 2.58 2.15
N LEU A 66 -6.50 1.85 3.12
CA LEU A 66 -5.14 1.29 3.03
C LEU A 66 -5.08 0.10 2.07
N GLN A 67 -6.18 -0.65 1.95
CA GLN A 67 -6.27 -1.81 1.08
C GLN A 67 -7.70 -1.99 0.61
N SER A 68 -7.89 -2.62 -0.56
CA SER A 68 -9.20 -3.02 -1.05
C SER A 68 -9.17 -4.45 -1.56
N ASN A 69 -10.29 -5.17 -1.45
CA ASN A 69 -10.44 -6.53 -1.98
C ASN A 69 -9.51 -7.54 -1.30
N THR A 70 -9.32 -7.43 0.02
CA THR A 70 -8.53 -8.44 0.76
C THR A 70 -9.40 -9.67 1.02
N GLU A 71 -8.90 -10.85 0.64
CA GLU A 71 -9.62 -12.11 0.89
C GLU A 71 -9.26 -12.65 2.27
N VAL A 72 -10.26 -12.99 3.10
CA VAL A 72 -10.04 -13.78 4.32
C VAL A 72 -10.55 -15.20 4.10
N PHE A 73 -9.67 -16.19 4.24
CA PHE A 73 -10.01 -17.60 4.06
C PHE A 73 -9.46 -18.47 5.17
N ASN A 74 -10.16 -19.58 5.45
CA ASN A 74 -9.85 -20.47 6.55
C ASN A 74 -9.11 -21.72 6.06
N LEU A 75 -8.04 -22.10 6.76
CA LEU A 75 -7.32 -23.36 6.57
C LEU A 75 -7.11 -24.05 7.92
N PRO A 76 -8.13 -24.76 8.45
CA PRO A 76 -8.03 -25.46 9.72
C PRO A 76 -7.16 -26.72 9.62
N GLY A 77 -6.51 -27.09 10.73
CA GLY A 77 -5.82 -28.38 10.85
C GLY A 77 -4.63 -28.35 11.81
N ALA A 78 -4.43 -29.46 12.53
CA ALA A 78 -3.29 -29.71 13.42
C ALA A 78 -2.89 -28.50 14.30
N GLY A 79 -3.88 -27.88 14.97
CA GLY A 79 -3.66 -26.72 15.84
C GLY A 79 -3.14 -25.47 15.13
N GLY A 80 -3.28 -25.38 13.80
CA GLY A 80 -2.81 -24.27 12.97
C GLY A 80 -1.47 -24.50 12.29
N THR A 81 -0.80 -25.64 12.54
CA THR A 81 0.47 -25.98 11.87
C THR A 81 0.30 -26.24 10.38
N VAL A 82 -0.89 -26.66 9.92
CA VAL A 82 -1.21 -26.75 8.48
C VAL A 82 -1.18 -25.37 7.83
N GLY A 83 -1.78 -24.37 8.47
CA GLY A 83 -1.75 -22.97 8.05
C GLY A 83 -0.33 -22.40 8.03
N LEU A 84 0.44 -22.65 9.10
CA LEU A 84 1.82 -22.19 9.22
C LEU A 84 2.71 -22.84 8.15
N GLY A 85 2.56 -24.14 7.93
CA GLY A 85 3.28 -24.87 6.89
C GLY A 85 3.01 -24.28 5.51
N ARG A 86 1.77 -23.88 5.22
CA ARG A 86 1.44 -23.19 3.98
C ARG A 86 2.17 -21.85 3.83
N VAL A 87 2.15 -21.00 4.85
CA VAL A 87 2.86 -19.71 4.82
C VAL A 87 4.37 -19.90 4.62
N VAL A 88 4.96 -20.88 5.32
CA VAL A 88 6.39 -21.22 5.19
C VAL A 88 6.72 -21.71 3.78
N ASN A 89 5.86 -22.53 3.19
CA ASN A 89 6.03 -23.02 1.81
C ASN A 89 5.83 -21.91 0.77
N GLU A 90 5.05 -20.88 1.08
CA GLU A 90 4.87 -19.68 0.25
C GLU A 90 5.86 -18.55 0.65
N ARG A 91 7.06 -18.89 1.14
CA ARG A 91 8.07 -17.91 1.54
C ARG A 91 8.37 -16.93 0.41
N GLY A 92 8.35 -15.64 0.73
CA GLY A 92 8.54 -14.55 -0.24
C GLY A 92 7.24 -14.08 -0.92
N ASN A 93 6.11 -14.75 -0.66
CA ASN A 93 4.80 -14.27 -1.10
C ASN A 93 4.32 -13.10 -0.21
N GLY A 94 4.59 -11.87 -0.64
CA GLY A 94 4.10 -10.66 0.04
C GLY A 94 2.58 -10.45 -0.02
N LYS A 95 1.83 -11.35 -0.66
CA LYS A 95 0.36 -11.28 -0.78
C LYS A 95 -0.37 -12.26 0.12
N LEU A 96 0.34 -13.06 0.89
CA LEU A 96 -0.26 -14.00 1.84
C LEU A 96 0.21 -13.64 3.25
N ALA A 97 -0.75 -13.27 4.10
CA ALA A 97 -0.56 -13.10 5.52
C ALA A 97 -1.35 -14.17 6.28
N MET A 98 -0.97 -14.47 7.51
CA MET A 98 -1.71 -15.37 8.40
C MET A 98 -2.08 -14.64 9.69
N SER A 99 -3.35 -14.73 10.07
CA SER A 99 -3.85 -14.17 11.34
C SER A 99 -3.96 -15.26 12.39
N MET A 100 -2.99 -15.23 13.31
CA MET A 100 -2.95 -15.81 14.66
C MET A 100 -3.84 -15.12 15.68
#